data_AF-A0A401MR17-F1
#
_entry.id   AF-A0A401MR17-F1
#
_cell.length_a   1.000
_cell.length_b   1.000
_cell.length_c   1.000
_cell.angle_alpha   90.00
_cell.angle_beta   90.00
_cell.angle_gamma   90.00
#
_symmetry.space_group_name_H-M   'P 1'
#
loop_
_entity.id
_entity.type
_entity.pdbx_description
1 polymer ?
#
loop_
_entity_poly.entity_id
_entity_poly.type
_entity_poly.pdbx_seq_one_letter_code
_entity_poly.pdbx_strand_id
1 'polypeptide(L)' 'MIRIVLADDHPVVREGLRAMLSAEPDLEVVADASSGPRAEALAAELRPDIVLMDLRMPGAWTRSCG' A
#
# COMPACT_ATOMS: atom_id res chain seq x y z
N MET A 1 -3.11 14.52 -8.04
CA MET A 1 -2.49 13.18 -8.03
C MET A 1 -2.37 12.75 -6.58
N ILE A 2 -3.15 11.75 -6.18
CA ILE A 2 -3.13 11.12 -4.87
C ILE A 2 -2.21 9.90 -4.97
N ARG A 3 -1.13 9.90 -4.22
CA ARG A 3 -0.10 8.85 -4.21
C ARG A 3 -0.48 7.77 -3.21
N ILE A 4 -0.55 6.54 -3.69
CA ILE A 4 -1.02 5.39 -2.93
C ILE A 4 0.10 4.35 -2.83
N VAL A 5 0.31 3.82 -1.62
CA VAL A 5 1.06 2.57 -1.40
C VAL A 5 0.07 1.45 -1.13
N LEU A 6 0.20 0.33 -1.84
CA LEU A 6 -0.59 -0.88 -1.61
C LEU A 6 0.16 -1.86 -0.72
N ALA A 7 -0.49 -2.43 0.28
CA ALA A 7 0.11 -3.42 1.17
C ALA A 7 -0.83 -4.62 1.33
N ASP A 8 -0.48 -5.74 0.70
CA ASP A 8 -1.25 -6.99 0.72
C ASP A 8 -0.30 -8.16 0.45
N ASP A 9 -0.44 -9.29 1.14
CA ASP A 9 0.42 -10.46 0.95
C ASP A 9 0.01 -11.34 -0.25
N HIS A 10 -1.13 -11.06 -0.90
CA HIS A 10 -1.63 -11.76 -2.08
C HIS A 10 -1.32 -11.00 -3.38
N PRO A 11 -0.40 -11.49 -4.23
CA PRO A 11 -0.02 -10.82 -5.48
C PRO A 11 -1.19 -10.56 -6.43
N VAL A 12 -2.17 -11.47 -6.49
CA VAL A 12 -3.36 -11.33 -7.35
C VAL A 12 -4.22 -10.14 -6.94
N VAL A 13 -4.35 -9.90 -5.63
CA VAL A 13 -5.12 -8.76 -5.10
C VAL A 13 -4.41 -7.46 -5.43
N ARG A 14 -3.08 -7.40 -5.26
CA ARG A 14 -2.27 -6.20 -5.61
C ARG A 14 -2.40 -5.84 -7.08
N GLU A 15 -2.32 -6.83 -7.97
CA GLU A 15 -2.45 -6.59 -9.42
C GLU A 15 -3.86 -6.08 -9.77
N GLY A 16 -4.90 -6.69 -9.20
CA GLY A 16 -6.28 -6.24 -9.40
C GLY A 16 -6.53 -4.82 -8.90
N LEU A 17 -6.04 -4.48 -7.70
CA LEU A 17 -6.14 -3.14 -7.15
C LEU A 17 -5.35 -2.12 -7.98
N ARG A 18 -4.13 -2.46 -8.41
CA ARG A 18 -3.33 -1.60 -9.28
C ARG A 18 -4.04 -1.32 -10.60
N ALA A 19 -4.62 -2.34 -11.24
CA ALA A 19 -5.37 -2.17 -12.47
C ALA A 19 -6.59 -1.26 -12.29
N MET A 20 -7.34 -1.46 -11.20
CA MET A 20 -8.52 -0.65 -10.87
C MET A 20 -8.15 0.81 -10.59
N LEU A 21 -7.12 1.05 -9.78
CA LEU A 21 -6.67 2.40 -9.42
C LEU A 21 -6.02 3.14 -10.59
N SER A 22 -5.36 2.42 -11.51
CA SER A 22 -4.74 3.02 -12.69
C SER A 22 -5.76 3.52 -13.72
N ALA A 23 -7.04 3.14 -13.60
CA ALA A 23 -8.11 3.67 -14.42
C ALA A 23 -8.52 5.09 -14.01
N GLU A 24 -8.21 5.50 -12.78
CA GLU A 24 -8.53 6.82 -12.24
C GLU A 24 -7.36 7.78 -12.46
N PRO A 25 -7.54 8.88 -13.24
CA PRO A 25 -6.44 9.76 -13.65
C PRO A 25 -5.84 10.60 -12.52
N ASP A 26 -6.52 10.68 -11.38
CA ASP A 26 -6.08 11.40 -10.19
C ASP A 26 -5.38 10.49 -9.17
N LEU A 27 -5.34 9.17 -9.36
CA LEU A 27 -4.71 8.21 -8.46
C LEU A 27 -3.42 7.62 -9.06
N GLU A 28 -2.40 7.43 -8.23
CA GLU A 28 -1.13 6.84 -8.65
C GLU A 28 -0.63 5.85 -7.60
N VAL A 29 -0.44 4.59 -8.00
CA VAL A 29 0.19 3.57 -7.13
C VAL A 29 1.72 3.69 -7.23
N VAL A 30 2.32 4.32 -6.23
CA VAL A 30 3.77 4.64 -6.22
C VAL A 30 4.63 3.47 -5.76
N ALA A 31 4.09 2.53 -4.98
CA ALA A 31 4.76 1.29 -4.59
C ALA A 31 3.78 0.24 -4.07
N ASP A 32 4.25 -1.00 -3.96
CA ASP A 32 3.55 -2.08 -3.29
C ASP A 32 4.44 -2.83 -2.28
N ALA A 33 3.79 -3.42 -1.27
CA ALA A 33 4.41 -4.19 -0.20
C ALA A 33 3.66 -5.50 0.01
N SER A 34 4.40 -6.56 0.32
CA SER A 34 3.88 -7.86 0.74
C SER A 34 3.93 -8.09 2.25
N SER A 35 4.30 -7.07 3.03
CA SER A 35 4.36 -7.14 4.49
C SER A 35 4.20 -5.77 5.13
N GLY A 36 3.71 -5.75 6.38
CA GLY A 36 3.55 -4.53 7.19
C GLY A 36 4.83 -3.71 7.33
N PRO A 37 5.95 -4.31 7.78
CA PRO A 37 7.21 -3.57 7.93
C PRO A 37 7.74 -2.98 6.61
N ARG A 38 7.50 -3.66 5.48
CA ARG A 38 7.87 -3.11 4.17
C ARG A 38 6.97 -1.94 3.78
N ALA A 39 5.67 -2.02 4.07
CA ALA A 39 4.73 -0.94 3.84
C ALA A 39 5.09 0.31 4.67
N GLU A 40 5.47 0.12 5.94
CA GLU A 40 5.93 1.20 6.83
C GLU A 40 7.20 1.88 6.28
N ALA A 41 8.20 1.09 5.88
CA ALA A 41 9.43 1.62 5.30
C ALA A 41 9.16 2.43 4.01
N LEU A 42 8.29 1.91 3.14
CA LEU A 42 7.89 2.60 1.91
C LEU A 42 7.08 3.87 2.18
N ALA A 43 6.23 3.87 3.20
CA ALA A 43 5.48 5.06 3.60
C ALA A 43 6.42 6.17 4.10
N ALA A 44 7.42 5.81 4.90
CA ALA A 44 8.42 6.75 5.39
C ALA A 44 9.30 7.33 4.25
N GLU A 45 9.70 6.47 3.30
CA GLU A 45 10.56 6.85 2.17
C GLU A 45 9.80 7.69 1.14
N LEU A 46 8.61 7.24 0.72
CA LEU A 46 7.88 7.79 -0.43
C LEU A 46 6.88 8.87 -0.04
N ARG A 47 6.57 9.01 1.25
CA ARG A 47 5.55 9.91 1.82
C ARG A 47 4.27 9.94 0.95
N PRO A 48 3.60 8.79 0.78
CA PRO A 48 2.35 8.73 0.03
C PRO A 48 1.24 9.51 0.75
N ASP A 49 0.21 9.90 0.02
CA ASP A 49 -0.98 10.51 0.60
C ASP A 49 -1.81 9.47 1.36
N ILE A 50 -1.85 8.23 0.86
CA ILE A 50 -2.65 7.13 1.41
C ILE A 50 -1.84 5.82 1.38
N VAL A 51 -1.98 5.02 2.43
CA VAL A 51 -1.57 3.62 2.45
C VAL A 51 -2.82 2.75 2.51
N LEU A 52 -3.04 1.93 1.48
CA LEU A 52 -4.12 0.95 1.45
C LEU A 52 -3.57 -0.41 1.86
N MET A 53 -3.94 -0.87 3.05
CA MET A 53 -3.33 -2.03 3.70
C MET A 53 -4.35 -3.12 4.04
N ASP A 54 -4.03 -4.36 3.69
CA ASP A 54 -4.75 -5.55 4.14
C ASP A 54 -4.58 -5.73 5.66
N LEU A 55 -5.71 -5.89 6.34
CA LEU A 55 -5.77 -6.09 7.79
C LEU A 55 -5.40 -7.52 8.19
N ARG A 56 -5.52 -8.48 7.25
CA ARG A 56 -5.19 -9.89 7.49
C ARG A 56 -3.70 -10.19 7.29
N MET A 57 -2.97 -9.23 6.75
CA MET A 57 -1.53 -9.32 6.53
C MET A 57 -0.78 -9.43 7.88
N PRO A 58 -0.03 -10.52 8.12
CA PRO A 58 0.71 -10.71 9.35
C PRO A 58 1.71 -9.57 9.61
N GLY A 59 1.70 -9.00 10.81
CA GLY A 59 2.63 -7.95 11.21
C GLY A 59 2.24 -6.51 10.81
N ALA A 60 1.11 -6.31 10.12
CA ALA A 60 0.63 -5.01 9.63
C ALA A 60 0.36 -3.95 10.73
N TRP A 61 0.02 -4.36 11.95
CA TRP A 61 -0.44 -3.43 13.00
C TRP A 61 0.59 -3.19 14.11
N THR A 62 1.80 -3.75 14.03
CA THR A 62 2.49 -4.08 15.28
C THR A 62 3.06 -2.92 16.10
N ARG A 63 3.48 -1.73 15.63
CA ARG A 63 4.19 -0.77 16.53
C ARG A 63 4.18 0.76 16.29
N SER A 64 3.41 1.39 15.39
CA SER A 64 3.65 2.83 15.12
C SER A 64 2.47 3.82 15.17
N CYS A 65 1.27 3.44 15.62
CA CYS A 65 0.28 4.44 16.07
C CYS A 65 0.59 4.89 17.50
N GLY A 66 1.57 5.77 17.66
CA GLY A 66 1.89 6.50 18.88
C GLY A 66 2.26 7.94 18.55
#